data_AF-A0AB38X5Z3-F1
#
_entry.id   AF-A0AB38X5Z3-F1
#
_cell.length_a   1.000
_cell.length_b   1.000
_cell.length_c   1.000
_cell.angle_alpha   90.00
_cell.angle_beta   90.00
_cell.angle_gamma   90.00
#
_symmetry.space_group_name_H-M   'P 1'
#
loop_
_entity.id
_entity.type
_entity.pdbx_description
1 polymer ?
#
loop_
_entity_poly.entity_id
_entity_poly.type
_entity_poly.pdbx_seq_one_letter_code
_entity_poly.pdbx_strand_id
1 'polypeptide(L)'
;MAKKNDKMMLDPAEFAAAVLGGNAQRPDEENKLYIKRQLTLYLEATLLAQDFNNLEETQFDMARSQQREDVLSKIIERRYH
;
A
#
# COMPACT_ATOMS: atom_id res chain seq x y z
N MET A 1 -17.76 9.81 -15.70
CA MET A 1 -17.86 8.35 -15.57
C MET A 1 -16.52 7.82 -15.10
N ALA A 2 -16.28 7.77 -13.78
CA ALA A 2 -15.07 7.13 -13.24
C ALA A 2 -15.43 5.66 -12.97
N LYS A 3 -14.97 4.76 -13.86
CA LYS A 3 -15.09 3.31 -13.69
C LYS A 3 -13.78 2.79 -13.07
N LYS A 4 -13.97 1.81 -12.17
CA LYS A 4 -13.03 0.88 -11.53
C LYS A 4 -12.38 1.35 -10.22
N ASN A 5 -12.77 0.64 -9.17
CA ASN A 5 -11.96 0.25 -8.03
C ASN A 5 -10.63 -0.37 -8.51
N ASP A 6 -9.68 0.45 -8.96
CA ASP A 6 -8.31 -0.02 -9.12
C ASP A 6 -7.68 0.03 -7.73
N LYS A 7 -7.51 -1.16 -7.13
CA LYS A 7 -6.71 -1.33 -5.92
C LYS A 7 -5.35 -0.70 -6.20
N MET A 8 -5.02 0.40 -5.53
CA MET A 8 -3.70 1.01 -5.63
C MET A 8 -2.75 0.14 -4.81
N MET A 9 -2.04 -0.75 -5.49
CA MET A 9 -1.03 -1.62 -4.89
C MET A 9 0.35 -1.12 -5.31
N LEU A 10 1.29 -1.10 -4.37
CA LEU A 10 2.69 -0.82 -4.64
C LEU A 10 3.42 -2.13 -4.96
N ASP A 11 4.27 -2.14 -5.98
CA ASP A 11 5.31 -3.17 -6.06
C ASP A 11 6.40 -2.82 -5.04
N PRO A 12 6.65 -3.66 -4.02
CA PRO A 12 7.57 -3.30 -2.94
C PRO A 12 9.02 -3.12 -3.41
N ALA A 13 9.45 -3.87 -4.42
CA ALA A 13 10.82 -3.80 -4.92
C ALA A 13 11.02 -2.54 -5.79
N GLU A 14 10.07 -2.23 -6.67
CA GLU A 14 10.10 -1.00 -7.46
C GLU A 14 10.00 0.24 -6.56
N PHE A 15 9.12 0.22 -5.56
CA PHE A 15 9.01 1.30 -4.57
C PHE A 15 10.33 1.50 -3.81
N ALA A 16 10.90 0.42 -3.27
CA ALA A 16 12.17 0.49 -2.54
C ALA A 16 13.32 1.00 -3.43
N ALA A 17 13.41 0.52 -4.68
CA ALA A 17 14.40 0.98 -5.64
C ALA A 17 14.26 2.48 -5.95
N ALA A 18 13.03 2.97 -6.11
CA ALA A 18 12.76 4.40 -6.32
C ALA A 18 13.21 5.25 -5.12
N VAL A 19 13.01 4.76 -3.89
CA VAL A 19 13.44 5.44 -2.66
C VAL A 19 14.98 5.53 -2.57
N LEU A 20 15.71 4.51 -3.00
CA LEU A 20 17.18 4.54 -3.03
C LEU A 20 17.72 5.63 -3.96
N GLY A 21 17.07 5.87 -5.11
CA GLY A 21 17.50 6.84 -6.11
C GLY A 21 17.62 8.27 -5.57
N GLY A 22 16.88 8.62 -4.51
CA GLY A 22 16.96 9.92 -3.85
C GLY A 22 18.08 10.04 -2.80
N ASN A 23 18.83 8.97 -2.54
CA ASN A 23 19.67 8.87 -1.34
C ASN A 23 21.14 8.63 -1.68
N ALA A 24 21.78 9.63 -2.28
CA ALA A 24 23.18 9.56 -2.68
C ALA A 24 24.14 9.36 -1.49
N GLN A 25 25.34 8.86 -1.82
CA GLN A 25 26.45 8.83 -0.88
C GLN A 25 26.88 10.25 -0.52
N ARG A 26 27.12 10.51 0.76
CA ARG A 26 27.56 11.84 1.22
C ARG A 26 29.04 12.06 0.90
N PRO A 27 29.50 13.32 0.79
CA PRO A 27 30.93 13.62 0.78
C PRO A 27 31.59 12.99 2.01
N ASP A 28 32.74 12.36 1.82
CA ASP A 28 33.54 11.71 2.86
C ASP A 28 32.87 10.52 3.59
N GLU A 29 31.72 10.03 3.12
CA GLU A 29 31.09 8.82 3.66
C GLU A 29 31.84 7.58 3.17
N GLU A 30 32.27 6.71 4.08
CA GLU A 30 32.85 5.43 3.69
C GLU A 30 31.84 4.56 2.93
N ASN A 31 32.28 3.90 1.86
CA ASN A 31 31.43 3.01 1.05
C ASN A 31 30.70 1.96 1.90
N LYS A 32 31.36 1.41 2.92
CA LYS A 32 30.75 0.41 3.81
C LYS A 32 29.59 1.00 4.62
N LEU A 33 29.72 2.24 5.07
CA LEU A 33 28.66 2.94 5.80
C LEU A 33 27.50 3.28 4.84
N TYR A 34 27.83 3.79 3.67
CA TYR A 34 26.87 4.10 2.61
C TYR A 34 26.02 2.87 2.22
N ILE A 35 26.68 1.75 1.89
CA ILE A 35 25.99 0.52 1.45
C ILE A 35 25.07 -0.02 2.56
N LYS A 36 25.51 0.01 3.82
CA LYS A 36 24.66 -0.41 4.96
C LYS A 36 23.41 0.46 5.06
N ARG A 37 23.56 1.77 4.93
CA ARG A 37 22.45 2.72 4.95
C ARG A 37 21.46 2.49 3.81
N GLN A 38 21.96 2.23 2.59
CA GLN A 38 21.11 1.88 1.44
C GLN A 38 20.37 0.56 1.67
N LEU A 39 21.05 -0.46 2.21
CA LEU A 39 20.42 -1.75 2.49
C LEU A 39 19.31 -1.61 3.54
N THR A 40 19.55 -0.88 4.63
CA THR A 40 18.53 -0.60 5.64
C THR A 40 17.35 0.13 5.01
N LEU A 41 17.59 1.18 4.24
CA LEU A 41 16.54 1.96 3.58
C LEU A 41 15.70 1.12 2.61
N TYR A 42 16.34 0.22 1.86
CA TYR A 42 15.65 -0.69 0.95
C TYR A 42 14.69 -1.63 1.70
N LEU A 43 15.17 -2.22 2.79
CA LEU A 43 14.37 -3.14 3.60
C LEU A 43 13.20 -2.42 4.28
N GLU A 44 13.43 -1.23 4.82
CA GLU A 44 12.39 -0.39 5.43
C GLU A 44 11.32 0.01 4.40
N ALA A 45 11.74 0.46 3.22
CA ALA A 45 10.82 0.85 2.14
C ALA A 45 10.00 -0.35 1.64
N THR A 46 10.62 -1.53 1.56
CA THR A 46 9.94 -2.78 1.18
C THR A 46 8.84 -3.12 2.19
N LEU A 47 9.15 -3.09 3.49
CA LEU A 47 8.18 -3.34 4.56
C LEU A 47 7.04 -2.32 4.52
N LEU A 48 7.35 -1.04 4.33
CA LEU A 48 6.35 0.01 4.25
C LEU A 48 5.37 -0.20 3.09
N ALA A 49 5.86 -0.60 1.92
CA ALA A 49 5.01 -0.91 0.77
C ALA A 49 4.11 -2.13 1.03
N GLN A 50 4.63 -3.17 1.71
CA GLN A 50 3.85 -4.33 2.11
C GLN A 50 2.76 -3.95 3.11
N ASP A 51 3.10 -3.16 4.13
CA ASP A 51 2.13 -2.68 5.12
C ASP A 51 1.03 -1.82 4.47
N PHE A 52 1.40 -0.94 3.54
CA PHE A 52 0.44 -0.18 2.76
C PHE A 52 -0.52 -1.08 1.99
N ASN A 53 0.00 -2.08 1.26
CA ASN A 53 -0.81 -3.02 0.50
C ASN A 53 -1.77 -3.82 1.40
N ASN A 54 -1.31 -4.25 2.58
CA ASN A 54 -2.14 -4.97 3.56
C ASN A 54 -3.28 -4.10 4.08
N LEU A 55 -3.00 -2.82 4.36
CA LEU A 55 -4.00 -1.85 4.80
C LEU A 55 -5.04 -1.57 3.71
N GLU A 56 -4.60 -1.35 2.46
CA GLU A 56 -5.49 -1.15 1.32
C GLU A 56 -6.40 -2.37 1.09
N GLU A 57 -5.88 -3.59 1.20
CA GLU A 57 -6.70 -4.79 1.10
C GLU A 57 -7.77 -4.86 2.21
N THR A 58 -7.37 -4.60 3.46
CA THR A 58 -8.27 -4.64 4.61
C THR A 58 -9.38 -3.59 4.51
N GLN A 59 -9.04 -2.35 4.15
CA GLN A 59 -10.00 -1.25 3.99
C GLN A 59 -11.01 -1.56 2.88
N PHE A 60 -10.55 -2.16 1.78
CA PHE A 60 -11.40 -2.52 0.67
C PHE A 60 -12.40 -3.64 1.02
N ASP A 61 -11.95 -4.65 1.75
CA ASP A 61 -12.81 -5.75 2.18
C ASP A 61 -13.91 -5.28 3.14
N MET A 62 -13.59 -4.37 4.05
CA MET A 62 -14.59 -3.72 4.92
C MET A 62 -15.61 -2.92 4.12
N ALA A 63 -15.17 -2.10 3.17
CA ALA A 63 -16.06 -1.31 2.31
C ALA A 63 -17.01 -2.21 1.49
N ARG A 64 -16.52 -3.35 1.00
CA ARG A 64 -17.32 -4.33 0.27
C ARG A 64 -18.31 -5.07 1.17
N SER A 65 -17.95 -5.33 2.43
CA SER A 65 -18.86 -5.91 3.42
C SER A 65 -20.01 -4.96 3.72
N GLN A 66 -19.71 -3.69 4.00
CA GLN A 66 -20.73 -2.67 4.27
C GLN A 66 -21.69 -2.49 3.09
N GLN A 67 -21.16 -2.45 1.86
CA GLN A 67 -21.99 -2.34 0.67
C GLN A 67 -22.93 -3.55 0.50
N ARG A 68 -22.49 -4.77 0.87
CA ARG A 68 -23.35 -5.96 0.85
C ARG A 68 -24.45 -5.86 1.89
N GLU A 69 -24.14 -5.44 3.11
CA GLU A 69 -25.14 -5.24 4.18
C GLU A 69 -26.18 -4.19 3.78
N ASP A 70 -25.77 -3.05 3.23
CA ASP A 70 -26.68 -2.00 2.76
C ASP A 70 -27.65 -2.51 1.67
N VAL A 71 -27.16 -3.35 0.76
CA VAL A 71 -28.01 -3.97 -0.28
C VAL A 71 -28.99 -4.95 0.34
N LEU A 72 -28.56 -5.78 1.28
CA LEU A 72 -29.43 -6.74 1.97
C LEU A 72 -30.51 -6.03 2.79
N SER A 73 -30.15 -4.97 3.52
CA SER A 73 -31.09 -4.15 4.30
C SER A 73 -32.18 -3.54 3.39
N LYS A 74 -31.79 -2.98 2.24
CA LYS A 74 -32.75 -2.43 1.26
C LYS A 74 -33.68 -3.49 0.67
N ILE A 75 -33.21 -4.73 0.47
CA ILE A 75 -34.05 -5.84 0.00
C ILE A 75 -35.06 -6.26 1.07
N ILE A 76 -34.65 -6.28 2.34
CA ILE A 76 -35.50 -6.59 3.48
C ILE A 76 -36.59 -5.52 3.65
N GLU A 77 -36.23 -4.24 3.68
CA GLU A 77 -37.18 -3.12 3.77
C GLU A 77 -38.26 -3.19 2.68
N ARG A 78 -37.88 -3.52 1.44
CA ARG A 78 -38.80 -3.68 0.32
C ARG A 78 -39.75 -4.88 0.41
N ARG A 79 -39.49 -5.83 1.30
CA ARG A 79 -40.26 -7.08 1.43
C ARG A 79 -41.29 -7.01 2.58
N TYR A 80 -41.09 -6.09 3.52
CA TYR A 80 -41.96 -5.89 4.69
C TYR A 80 -42.77 -4.58 4.63
N HIS A 81 -42.74 -3.88 3.49
CA HIS A 81 -43.60 -2.77 3.08
C HIS A 81 -44.24 -3.10 1.73
#